data_AF-M3AAF3-F1
#
_entry.id   AF-M3AAF3-F1
#
_cell.length_a   1.000
_cell.length_b   1.000
_cell.length_c   1.000
_cell.angle_alpha   90.00
_cell.angle_beta   90.00
_cell.angle_gamma   90.00
#
_symmetry.space_group_name_H-M   'P 1'
#
loop_
_entity.id
_entity.type
_entity.pdbx_description
1 polymer ?
#
loop_
_entity_poly.entity_id
_entity_poly.type
_entity_poly.pdbx_seq_one_letter_code
_entity_poly.pdbx_strand_id
1 'polypeptide(L)'
;MPVAPAILMPHADDPDWLAQLRAEAAATSIAAAARRIGMARASVSLVLSGGYPAGLDRVEARVRAKLMDQVRCPAFGEDIALAKCRAQAAKPFSAASSRAARLYRACQSCPHRPPILPHRPPILPHRPPILPHRPKESADD
;
A
#
# COMPACT_ATOMS: atom_id res chain seq x y z
N MET A 1 -16.76 10.51 -29.03
CA MET A 1 -15.33 10.60 -28.67
C MET A 1 -15.17 11.79 -27.74
N PRO A 2 -14.95 11.62 -26.43
CA PRO A 2 -14.65 12.77 -25.58
C PRO A 2 -13.29 13.33 -26.01
N VAL A 3 -13.27 14.60 -26.43
CA VAL A 3 -12.04 15.34 -26.70
C VAL A 3 -11.32 15.51 -25.37
N ALA A 4 -10.14 14.91 -25.22
CA ALA A 4 -9.34 15.05 -24.01
C ALA A 4 -8.92 16.53 -23.87
N PRO A 5 -9.17 17.19 -22.72
CA PRO A 5 -8.71 18.55 -22.51
C PRO A 5 -7.17 18.62 -22.58
N ALA A 6 -6.63 19.70 -23.12
CA ALA A 6 -5.18 19.90 -23.35
C ALA A 6 -4.31 19.68 -22.09
N ILE A 7 -4.89 19.85 -20.89
CA ILE A 7 -4.28 19.64 -19.58
C ILE A 7 -3.87 18.16 -19.33
N LEU A 8 -4.44 17.22 -20.10
CA LEU A 8 -4.15 15.78 -20.01
C LEU A 8 -3.09 15.30 -20.99
N MET A 9 -2.48 16.18 -21.77
CA MET A 9 -1.38 15.80 -22.65
C MET A 9 -0.06 15.76 -21.86
N PRO A 10 0.75 14.71 -22.01
CA PRO A 10 2.09 14.70 -21.42
C PRO A 10 2.97 15.76 -22.10
N HIS A 11 3.63 16.58 -21.31
CA HIS A 11 4.68 17.51 -21.72
C HIS A 11 6.04 16.83 -21.58
N ALA A 12 7.02 17.20 -22.40
CA ALA A 12 8.31 16.51 -22.50
C ALA A 12 9.11 16.47 -21.17
N ASP A 13 8.86 17.42 -20.26
CA ASP A 13 9.55 17.56 -18.98
C ASP A 13 8.75 17.02 -17.78
N ASP A 14 7.61 16.34 -18.03
CA ASP A 14 6.83 15.75 -16.95
C ASP A 14 7.57 14.57 -16.30
N PRO A 15 7.59 14.47 -14.96
CA PRO A 15 8.03 13.26 -14.32
C PRO A 15 7.14 12.08 -14.75
N ASP A 16 7.75 10.90 -14.88
CA ASP A 16 7.14 9.66 -15.36
C ASP A 16 5.78 9.33 -14.71
N TRP A 17 5.67 9.54 -13.39
CA TRP A 17 4.43 9.30 -12.64
C TRP A 17 3.32 10.27 -13.07
N LEU A 18 3.64 11.51 -13.41
CA LEU A 18 2.66 12.52 -13.83
C LEU A 18 2.17 12.23 -15.25
N ALA A 19 3.08 11.83 -16.14
CA ALA A 19 2.72 11.33 -17.47
C ALA A 19 1.78 10.11 -17.39
N GLN A 20 2.06 9.16 -16.49
CA GLN A 20 1.19 8.00 -16.27
C GLN A 20 -0.19 8.39 -15.74
N LEU A 21 -0.27 9.35 -14.81
CA LEU A 21 -1.54 9.86 -14.29
C LEU A 21 -2.36 10.56 -15.39
N ARG A 22 -1.70 11.34 -16.26
CA ARG A 22 -2.32 11.96 -17.43
C ARG A 22 -2.87 10.93 -18.40
N ALA A 23 -2.07 9.91 -18.74
CA ALA A 23 -2.47 8.82 -19.63
C ALA A 23 -3.69 8.06 -19.08
N GLU A 24 -3.69 7.71 -17.79
CA GLU A 24 -4.82 7.05 -17.14
C GLU A 24 -6.08 7.92 -17.14
N ALA A 25 -5.94 9.22 -16.86
CA ALA A 25 -7.07 10.16 -16.88
C ALA A 25 -7.62 10.39 -18.29
N ALA A 26 -6.77 10.36 -19.31
CA ALA A 26 -7.15 10.43 -20.73
C ALA A 26 -7.84 9.15 -21.21
N ALA A 27 -7.37 7.97 -20.78
CA ALA A 27 -7.96 6.68 -21.13
C ALA A 27 -9.32 6.45 -20.42
N THR A 28 -9.49 7.02 -19.23
CA THR A 28 -10.71 6.85 -18.43
C THR A 28 -11.39 8.20 -18.16
N SER A 29 -11.12 8.81 -17.01
CA SER A 29 -11.51 10.18 -16.64
C SER A 29 -10.72 10.59 -15.41
N ILE A 30 -10.59 11.89 -15.15
CA ILE A 30 -9.98 12.42 -13.92
C ILE A 30 -10.65 11.83 -12.67
N ALA A 31 -11.98 11.66 -12.68
CA ALA A 31 -12.71 11.08 -11.56
C ALA A 31 -12.40 9.59 -11.36
N ALA A 32 -12.25 8.82 -12.43
CA ALA A 32 -11.87 7.41 -12.35
C ALA A 32 -10.42 7.24 -11.87
N ALA A 33 -9.49 8.00 -12.44
CA ALA A 33 -8.10 8.02 -12.02
C ALA A 33 -7.97 8.39 -10.53
N ALA A 34 -8.68 9.44 -10.09
CA ALA A 34 -8.69 9.87 -8.69
C ALA A 34 -9.19 8.78 -7.73
N ARG A 35 -10.28 8.08 -8.08
CA ARG A 35 -10.77 6.93 -7.30
C ARG A 35 -9.73 5.79 -7.26
N ARG A 36 -9.05 5.52 -8.37
CA ARG A 36 -8.08 4.44 -8.50
C ARG A 36 -6.85 4.68 -7.61
N ILE A 37 -6.38 5.93 -7.50
CA ILE A 37 -5.26 6.32 -6.63
C ILE A 37 -5.68 6.69 -5.19
N GLY A 38 -7.00 6.76 -4.91
CA GLY A 38 -7.54 7.06 -3.58
C GLY A 38 -7.42 8.54 -3.19
N MET A 39 -7.60 9.45 -4.14
CA MET A 39 -7.56 10.91 -3.92
C MET A 39 -8.86 11.59 -4.35
N ALA A 40 -9.10 12.80 -3.85
CA ALA A 40 -10.21 13.62 -4.30
C ALA A 40 -10.00 14.09 -5.75
N ARG A 41 -11.07 14.10 -6.56
CA ARG A 41 -11.04 14.55 -7.96
C ARG A 41 -10.43 15.95 -8.10
N ALA A 42 -10.79 16.87 -7.22
CA ALA A 42 -10.30 18.26 -7.26
C ALA A 42 -8.78 18.34 -7.06
N SER A 43 -8.23 17.55 -6.13
CA SER A 43 -6.79 17.46 -5.90
C SER A 43 -6.07 16.95 -7.14
N VAL A 44 -6.60 15.89 -7.78
CA VAL A 44 -6.02 15.35 -9.02
C VAL A 44 -6.08 16.37 -10.16
N SER A 45 -7.20 17.07 -10.31
CA SER A 45 -7.33 18.13 -11.31
C SER A 45 -6.29 19.23 -11.12
N LEU A 46 -6.05 19.67 -9.87
CA LEU A 46 -5.07 20.72 -9.56
C LEU A 46 -3.62 20.27 -9.83
N VAL A 47 -3.30 19.01 -9.53
CA VAL A 47 -2.00 18.40 -9.85
C VAL A 47 -1.78 18.39 -11.37
N LEU A 48 -2.79 17.98 -12.14
CA LEU A 48 -2.71 17.92 -13.60
C LEU A 48 -2.58 19.30 -14.25
N SER A 49 -3.20 20.32 -13.66
CA SER A 49 -3.08 21.72 -14.09
C SER A 49 -1.76 22.39 -13.66
N GLY A 50 -0.85 21.70 -12.97
CA GLY A 50 0.45 22.24 -12.56
C GLY A 50 0.42 23.15 -11.32
N GLY A 51 -0.70 23.22 -10.60
CA GLY A 51 -0.92 24.19 -9.52
C GLY A 51 -0.50 23.76 -8.10
N TYR A 52 0.40 22.78 -7.95
CA TYR A 52 0.70 22.19 -6.62
C TYR A 52 2.17 22.36 -6.20
N PRO A 53 2.52 23.36 -5.37
CA PRO A 53 3.89 23.58 -4.91
C PRO A 53 4.33 22.75 -3.69
N ALA A 54 3.46 21.98 -3.03
CA ALA A 54 3.84 21.21 -1.83
C ALA A 54 3.15 19.84 -1.73
N GLY A 55 3.94 18.78 -1.43
CA GLY A 55 3.42 17.44 -1.13
C GLY A 55 3.21 16.52 -2.34
N LEU A 56 3.86 16.82 -3.48
CA LEU A 56 3.84 15.96 -4.68
C LEU A 56 4.36 14.55 -4.38
N ASP A 57 5.28 14.38 -3.45
CA ASP A 57 5.81 13.07 -3.03
C ASP A 57 4.72 12.07 -2.63
N ARG A 58 3.66 12.54 -1.94
CA ARG A 58 2.54 11.68 -1.54
C ARG A 58 1.68 11.29 -2.73
N VAL A 59 1.56 12.18 -3.72
CA VAL A 59 0.80 11.94 -4.94
C VAL A 59 1.56 10.97 -5.82
N GLU A 60 2.85 11.25 -6.05
CA GLU A 60 3.78 10.38 -6.74
C GLU A 60 3.79 8.98 -6.13
N ALA A 61 3.97 8.84 -4.81
CA ALA A 61 3.98 7.55 -4.15
C ALA A 61 2.67 6.77 -4.36
N ARG A 62 1.52 7.45 -4.35
CA ARG A 62 0.22 6.83 -4.64
C ARG A 62 0.09 6.41 -6.09
N VAL A 63 0.53 7.26 -7.02
CA VAL A 63 0.48 6.99 -8.45
C VAL A 63 1.37 5.80 -8.80
N ARG A 64 2.63 5.82 -8.37
CA ARG A 64 3.58 4.71 -8.54
C ARG A 64 3.00 3.41 -8.01
N ALA A 65 2.53 3.41 -6.76
CA ALA A 65 2.02 2.20 -6.11
C ALA A 65 0.72 1.63 -6.72
N LYS A 66 -0.09 2.45 -7.43
CA LYS A 66 -1.43 2.05 -7.92
C LYS A 66 -1.52 1.89 -9.42
N LEU A 67 -0.74 2.64 -10.18
CA LEU A 67 -0.76 2.63 -11.63
C LEU A 67 0.46 1.92 -12.23
N MET A 68 1.64 2.07 -11.62
CA MET A 68 2.91 1.59 -12.18
C MET A 68 3.35 0.24 -11.60
N ASP A 69 3.24 0.05 -10.29
CA ASP A 69 3.65 -1.19 -9.63
C ASP A 69 2.59 -2.30 -9.80
N GLN A 70 2.47 -2.84 -11.02
CA GLN A 70 1.60 -3.98 -11.31
C GLN A 70 2.42 -5.26 -11.49
N VAL A 71 1.89 -6.37 -10.98
CA VAL A 71 2.48 -7.70 -11.11
C VAL A 71 1.44 -8.67 -11.64
N ARG A 72 1.86 -9.54 -12.56
CA ARG A 72 1.00 -10.59 -13.10
C ARG A 72 0.76 -11.65 -12.04
N CYS A 73 -0.48 -11.78 -11.56
CA CYS A 73 -0.79 -12.77 -10.53
C CYS A 73 -1.27 -14.08 -11.15
N PRO A 74 -0.54 -15.20 -11.02
CA PRO A 74 -0.96 -16.48 -11.58
C PRO A 74 -2.26 -17.01 -10.93
N ALA A 75 -2.58 -16.58 -9.71
CA ALA A 75 -3.79 -17.02 -9.01
C ALA A 75 -5.06 -16.27 -9.43
N PHE A 76 -4.94 -15.01 -9.86
CA PHE A 76 -6.07 -14.22 -10.37
C PHE A 76 -6.15 -14.24 -11.90
N GLY A 77 -5.05 -14.58 -12.59
CA GLY A 77 -4.98 -14.59 -14.05
C GLY A 77 -4.84 -13.19 -14.68
N GLU A 78 -4.70 -12.15 -13.87
CA GLU A 78 -4.65 -10.74 -14.28
C GLU A 78 -3.47 -10.01 -13.61
N ASP A 79 -3.13 -8.85 -14.17
CA ASP A 79 -2.19 -7.91 -13.54
C ASP A 79 -2.88 -7.21 -12.36
N ILE A 80 -2.27 -7.31 -11.18
CA ILE A 80 -2.75 -6.69 -9.96
C ILE A 80 -1.71 -5.75 -9.39
N ALA A 81 -2.16 -4.72 -8.66
CA ALA A 81 -1.24 -3.85 -7.92
C ALA A 81 -0.36 -4.67 -6.95
N LEU A 82 0.94 -4.37 -6.90
CA LEU A 82 1.93 -5.03 -6.04
C LEU A 82 1.52 -4.97 -4.57
N ALA A 83 0.92 -3.87 -4.13
CA ALA A 83 0.38 -3.74 -2.78
C ALA A 83 -0.74 -4.77 -2.50
N LYS A 84 -1.63 -5.02 -3.48
CA LYS A 84 -2.66 -6.07 -3.39
C LYS A 84 -2.02 -7.45 -3.36
N CYS A 85 -1.01 -7.69 -4.20
CA CYS A 85 -0.24 -8.94 -4.20
C CYS A 85 0.36 -9.23 -2.82
N ARG A 86 1.12 -8.28 -2.26
CA ARG A 86 1.74 -8.39 -0.92
C ARG A 86 0.70 -8.61 0.17
N ALA A 87 -0.39 -7.85 0.15
CA ALA A 87 -1.48 -8.00 1.12
C ALA A 87 -2.15 -9.39 1.07
N GLN A 88 -2.29 -10.00 -0.11
CA GLN A 88 -2.82 -11.37 -0.21
C GLN A 88 -1.79 -12.41 0.21
N ALA A 89 -0.51 -12.24 -0.14
CA ALA A 89 0.57 -13.15 0.24
C ALA A 89 0.84 -13.18 1.75
N ALA A 90 0.60 -12.05 2.44
CA ALA A 90 0.78 -11.93 3.89
C ALA A 90 -0.37 -12.53 4.72
N LYS A 91 -1.52 -12.85 4.12
CA LYS A 91 -2.64 -13.41 4.86
C LYS A 91 -2.33 -14.84 5.35
N PRO A 92 -2.72 -15.18 6.59
CA PRO A 92 -2.59 -16.55 7.08
C PRO A 92 -3.49 -17.49 6.28
N PHE A 93 -3.14 -18.76 6.28
CA PHE A 93 -3.99 -19.80 5.72
C PHE A 93 -5.35 -19.81 6.44
N SER A 94 -6.43 -19.92 5.67
CA SER A 94 -7.79 -20.06 6.19
C SER A 94 -8.50 -21.18 5.45
N ALA A 95 -8.98 -22.18 6.21
CA ALA A 95 -9.79 -23.28 5.69
C ALA A 95 -11.25 -22.87 5.42
N ALA A 96 -11.70 -21.75 5.98
CA ALA A 96 -13.10 -21.28 5.87
C ALA A 96 -13.48 -20.83 4.45
N SER A 97 -12.51 -20.60 3.57
CA SER A 97 -12.77 -20.23 2.17
C SER A 97 -11.89 -21.03 1.22
N SER A 98 -12.51 -21.84 0.37
CA SER A 98 -11.83 -22.61 -0.68
C SER A 98 -11.05 -21.71 -1.63
N ARG A 99 -11.57 -20.50 -1.90
CA ARG A 99 -10.90 -19.50 -2.73
C ARG A 99 -9.65 -18.95 -2.04
N ALA A 100 -9.72 -18.65 -0.75
CA ALA A 100 -8.56 -18.22 0.03
C ALA A 100 -7.49 -19.33 0.13
N ALA A 101 -7.92 -20.58 0.33
CA ALA A 101 -7.02 -21.74 0.37
C ALA A 101 -6.29 -21.95 -0.98
N ARG A 102 -7.00 -21.83 -2.12
CA ARG A 102 -6.39 -21.89 -3.46
C ARG A 102 -5.38 -20.77 -3.68
N LEU A 103 -5.76 -19.53 -3.35
CA LEU A 103 -4.86 -18.37 -3.46
C LEU A 103 -3.61 -18.55 -2.59
N TYR A 104 -3.77 -18.99 -1.35
CA TYR A 104 -2.66 -19.26 -0.44
C TYR A 104 -1.66 -20.27 -1.02
N ARG A 105 -2.16 -21.39 -1.58
CA ARG A 105 -1.31 -22.41 -2.22
C ARG A 105 -0.58 -21.86 -3.44
N ALA A 106 -1.28 -21.12 -4.31
CA ALA A 106 -0.66 -20.48 -5.46
C ALA A 106 0.41 -19.46 -5.06
N CYS A 107 0.21 -18.74 -3.95
CA CYS A 107 1.22 -17.84 -3.41
C CYS A 107 2.47 -18.57 -2.92
N GLN A 108 2.37 -19.81 -2.40
CA GLN A 108 3.54 -20.55 -1.88
C GLN A 108 4.63 -20.77 -2.93
N SER A 109 4.25 -20.99 -4.19
CA SER A 109 5.17 -21.19 -5.32
C SER A 109 5.39 -19.93 -6.16
N CYS A 110 4.86 -18.78 -5.75
CA CYS A 110 4.92 -17.55 -6.52
C CYS A 110 6.27 -16.84 -6.31
N PRO A 111 6.95 -16.38 -7.39
CA PRO A 111 8.21 -15.64 -7.27
C PRO A 111 8.06 -14.28 -6.57
N HIS A 112 6.84 -13.72 -6.54
CA HIS A 112 6.56 -12.44 -5.90
C HIS A 112 6.26 -12.55 -4.40
N ARG A 113 6.30 -13.77 -3.82
CA ARG A 113 5.98 -13.95 -2.41
C ARG A 113 7.08 -13.33 -1.53
N PRO A 114 6.75 -12.36 -0.66
CA PRO A 114 7.74 -11.81 0.27
C PRO A 114 8.17 -12.89 1.27
N PRO A 115 9.42 -12.85 1.75
CA PRO A 115 9.89 -13.77 2.77
C PRO A 115 9.01 -13.64 4.02
N ILE A 116 8.61 -14.79 4.58
CA ILE A 116 7.87 -14.85 5.82
C ILE A 116 8.86 -14.44 6.92
N LEU A 117 8.87 -13.17 7.33
CA LEU A 117 9.58 -12.79 8.53
C LEU A 117 8.74 -13.25 9.72
N PRO A 118 9.23 -14.18 10.56
CA PRO A 118 8.50 -14.58 11.75
C PRO A 118 8.41 -13.36 12.66
N HIS A 119 7.23 -12.74 12.73
CA HIS A 119 6.90 -11.66 13.66
C HIS A 119 6.93 -12.08 15.14
N ARG A 120 7.64 -13.13 15.55
CA ARG A 120 7.77 -13.48 16.96
C ARG A 120 8.70 -12.44 17.60
N PRO A 121 8.20 -11.46 18.38
CA PRO A 121 9.10 -10.59 19.12
C PRO A 121 9.93 -11.47 20.06
N PRO A 122 11.22 -11.19 20.27
CA PRO A 122 12.00 -11.89 21.29
C PRO A 122 11.26 -11.73 22.62
N ILE A 123 11.07 -12.85 23.33
CA ILE A 123 10.60 -12.81 24.72
C ILE A 123 11.75 -12.18 25.50
N LEU A 124 11.66 -10.87 25.76
CA LEU A 124 12.55 -10.22 26.72
C LEU A 124 12.11 -10.70 28.10
N PRO A 125 12.93 -11.45 28.85
CA PRO A 125 12.61 -11.82 30.21
C PRO A 125 12.61 -10.53 31.04
N HIS A 126 11.42 -10.02 31.36
CA HIS A 126 11.27 -8.93 32.31
C HIS A 126 11.50 -9.52 33.71
N ARG A 127 12.71 -9.35 34.24
CA ARG A 127 12.96 -9.59 35.67
C ARG A 127 12.51 -8.33 36.42
N PRO A 128 11.36 -8.35 37.13
CA PRO A 128 10.97 -7.20 37.93
C PRO A 128 12.02 -6.95 39.03
N PRO A 129 12.29 -5.69 39.40
CA PRO A 129 13.18 -5.39 40.51
C PRO A 129 12.60 -5.97 41.80
N ILE A 130 13.41 -6.71 42.54
CA ILE A 130 13.04 -7.18 43.89
C ILE A 130 13.12 -5.95 44.79
N LEU A 131 11.97 -5.37 45.14
CA LEU A 131 11.91 -4.34 46.18
C LEU A 131 12.08 -5.03 47.54
N PRO A 132 13.10 -4.67 48.35
CA PRO A 132 13.23 -5.21 49.69
C PRO A 132 12.01 -4.77 50.51
N HIS A 133 11.41 -5.72 51.22
CA HIS A 133 10.34 -5.43 52.17
C HIS A 133 10.94 -4.67 53.35
N ARG A 134 10.39 -3.49 53.65
CA ARG A 134 10.77 -2.71 54.84
C ARG A 134 10.22 -3.46 56.07
N PRO A 135 11.07 -3.93 57.00
CA PRO A 135 10.57 -4.53 58.23
C PRO A 135 9.83 -3.46 59.05
N LYS A 136 8.70 -3.87 59.64
CA LYS A 136 7.88 -3.04 60.51
C LYS A 136 8.55 -2.99 61.88
N GLU A 137 9.17 -1.87 62.25
CA GLU A 137 9.64 -1.62 63.60
C GLU A 137 8.41 -1.63 64.54
N SER A 138 8.37 -2.62 65.43
CA SER A 138 7.42 -2.68 66.55
C SER A 138 7.95 -1.78 67.66
N ALA A 139 7.20 -0.72 67.97
CA ALA A 139 7.43 0.12 69.13
C ALA A 139 6.95 -0.62 70.40
N ASP A 140 7.89 -0.96 71.28
CA ASP A 140 7.68 -1.28 72.70
C ASP A 140 8.23 -0.08 73.48
N ASP A 141 7.34 0.75 74.04
CA ASP A 141 7.33 1.29 75.42
C ASP A 141 6.08 2.18 75.62
#